data_AF-A0A084U464-F1
#
_entry.id   AF-A0A084U464-F1
#
_cell.length_a   1.000
_cell.length_b   1.000
_cell.length_c   1.000
_cell.angle_alpha   90.00
_cell.angle_beta   90.00
_cell.angle_gamma   90.00
#
_symmetry.space_group_name_H-M   'P 1'
#
loop_
_entity.id
_entity.type
_entity.pdbx_description
1 polymer ?
#
loop_
_entity_poly.entity_id
_entity_poly.type
_entity_poly.pdbx_seq_one_letter_code
_entity_poly.pdbx_strand_id
1 'polypeptide(L)' 'MPKVEVKNGDLELALKSFKRITSETEKSRKRHEFYLRPGLRLKEKQKAAAKKRNKYNKRNNK' A
#
# COMPACT_ATOMS: atom_id res chain seq x y z
N MET A 1 3.00 3.88 18.38
CA MET A 1 3.47 4.17 17.01
C MET A 1 4.66 3.29 16.70
N PRO A 2 4.76 2.70 15.49
CA PRO A 2 5.93 1.92 15.10
C PRO A 2 7.17 2.80 15.04
N LYS A 3 8.25 2.39 15.71
CA LYS A 3 9.53 3.09 15.76
C LYS A 3 10.46 2.52 14.70
N VAL A 4 11.06 3.38 13.88
CA VAL A 4 12.09 2.99 12.91
C VAL A 4 13.43 3.43 13.47
N GLU A 5 14.33 2.46 13.67
CA GLU A 5 15.68 2.71 14.19
C GLU A 5 16.69 2.42 13.07
N VAL A 6 17.66 3.32 12.92
CA VAL A 6 18.78 3.12 11.99
C VAL A 6 19.83 2.30 12.72
N LYS A 7 20.04 1.05 12.29
CA LYS A 7 21.08 0.19 12.87
C LYS A 7 22.33 0.27 12.00
N ASN A 8 23.50 0.42 12.63
CA ASN A 8 24.82 0.37 11.98
C ASN A 8 25.00 1.37 10.82
N GLY A 9 24.31 2.53 10.86
CA GLY A 9 24.38 3.54 9.80
C GLY A 9 23.68 3.15 8.49
N ASP A 10 23.00 2.01 8.44
CA ASP A 10 22.36 1.51 7.21
C ASP A 10 20.99 2.17 6.98
N LEU A 11 21.03 3.30 6.28
CA LEU A 11 19.87 4.12 5.97
C LEU A 11 18.89 3.41 5.02
N GLU A 12 19.38 2.61 4.08
CA GLU A 12 18.52 1.92 3.11
C GLU A 12 17.60 0.91 3.78
N LEU A 13 18.12 0.18 4.76
CA LEU A 13 17.37 -0.81 5.52
C LEU A 13 16.30 -0.14 6.41
N ALA A 14 16.63 1.01 7.00
CA ALA A 14 15.67 1.85 7.72
C ALA A 14 14.56 2.39 6.79
N LEU A 15 14.90 2.85 5.59
CA LEU A 15 13.91 3.29 4.59
C LEU A 15 13.01 2.15 4.12
N LYS A 16 13.56 0.96 3.93
CA LYS A 16 12.80 -0.23 3.54
C LYS A 16 11.78 -0.63 4.61
N SER A 17 12.18 -0.60 5.88
CA SER A 17 11.29 -0.87 7.01
C SER A 17 10.22 0.21 7.18
N PHE A 18 10.57 1.49 7.05
CA PHE A 18 9.60 2.59 7.01
C PHE A 18 8.57 2.43 5.89
N LYS A 19 9.00 2.09 4.67
CA LYS A 19 8.11 1.87 3.52
C LYS A 19 7.15 0.71 3.74
N ARG A 20 7.61 -0.36 4.42
CA ARG A 20 6.75 -1.47 4.81
C ARG A 20 5.68 -1.02 5.80
N ILE A 21 6.08 -0.36 6.88
CA ILE A 21 5.19 0.13 7.94
C ILE A 21 4.10 1.04 7.35
N THR A 22 4.50 2.05 6.58
CA THR A 22 3.56 2.98 5.93
C THR A 22 2.55 2.25 5.03
N SER A 23 3.00 1.25 4.27
CA SER A 23 2.11 0.45 3.42
C SER A 23 1.08 -0.37 4.22
N GLU A 24 1.45 -0.87 5.40
CA GLU A 24 0.55 -1.60 6.29
C GLU A 24 -0.46 -0.66 6.94
N THR A 25 -0.02 0.53 7.38
CA THR A 25 -0.89 1.58 7.93
C THR A 25 -1.92 2.04 6.89
N GLU A 26 -1.52 2.27 5.63
CA GLU A 26 -2.47 2.62 4.58
C GLU A 26 -3.52 1.53 4.33
N LYS A 27 -3.10 0.26 4.32
CA LYS A 27 -4.03 -0.88 4.18
C LYS A 27 -5.02 -0.94 5.34
N SER A 28 -4.55 -0.66 6.57
CA SER A 28 -5.41 -0.62 7.75
C SER A 28 -6.42 0.52 7.67
N ARG A 29 -5.96 1.74 7.33
CA ARG A 29 -6.82 2.92 7.14
C ARG A 29 -7.93 2.65 6.13
N LYS A 30 -7.58 2.08 4.96
CA LYS A 30 -8.57 1.75 3.92
C LYS A 30 -9.57 0.68 4.38
N ARG A 31 -9.12 -0.34 5.12
CA ARG A 31 -10.02 -1.36 5.69
C ARG A 31 -11.04 -0.73 6.65
N HIS A 32 -10.58 0.16 7.52
CA HIS A 32 -11.46 0.89 8.44
C HIS A 32 -12.45 1.81 7.69
N GLU A 33 -11.97 2.53 6.68
CA GLU A 33 -12.79 3.38 5.82
C GLU A 33 -13.90 2.59 5.10
N PHE A 34 -13.59 1.37 4.63
CA PHE A 34 -14.58 0.49 4.01
C PHE A 34 -15.55 -0.17 4.97
N TYR A 35 -15.17 -0.36 6.24
CA TYR A 35 -16.09 -0.81 7.27
C TYR A 35 -17.17 0.26 7.54
N LEU A 36 -16.75 1.52 7.65
CA LEU A 36 -17.66 2.65 7.85
C LEU A 36 -18.48 3.00 6.62
N ARG A 37 -17.96 2.75 5.41
CA ARG A 37 -18.59 3.10 4.12
C ARG A 37 -18.56 1.91 3.15
N PRO A 38 -19.42 0.90 3.34
CA PRO A 38 -19.38 -0.33 2.53
C PRO A 38 -19.68 -0.09 1.05
N GLY A 39 -20.50 0.91 0.70
CA GLY A 39 -20.78 1.29 -0.69
C GLY A 39 -19.54 1.75 -1.48
N LEU A 40 -18.54 2.32 -0.79
CA LEU A 40 -17.26 2.70 -1.41
C LEU A 40 -16.38 1.47 -1.72
N ARG A 41 -16.56 0.37 -1.00
CA ARG A 41 -15.70 -0.83 -1.08
C ARG A 41 -15.69 -1.43 -2.48
N LEU A 42 -16.87 -1.54 -3.11
CA LEU A 42 -16.99 -2.14 -4.44
C LEU A 42 -16.31 -1.26 -5.50
N LYS A 43 -16.57 0.05 -5.47
CA LYS A 43 -15.99 1.03 -6.39
C LYS A 43 -14.47 1.09 -6.28
N GLU A 44 -13.93 1.15 -5.08
CA GLU A 44 -12.48 1.16 -4.85
C GLU A 44 -11.82 -0.19 -5.18
N LYS A 45 -12.50 -1.32 -4.94
CA LYS A 45 -12.02 -2.65 -5.38
C LYS A 45 -11.91 -2.74 -6.89
N GLN A 46 -12.93 -2.29 -7.63
CA GLN A 46 -12.92 -2.25 -9.09
C GLN A 46 -11.80 -1.35 -9.62
N LYS A 47 -11.64 -0.16 -9.03
CA LYS A 47 -10.56 0.79 -9.37
C LYS A 47 -9.17 0.19 -9.12
N ALA A 48 -8.97 -0.48 -7.98
CA ALA A 48 -7.71 -1.16 -7.66
C ALA A 48 -7.41 -2.32 -8.63
N ALA A 49 -8.42 -3.12 -8.98
CA ALA A 49 -8.30 -4.20 -9.95
C ALA A 49 -7.95 -3.67 -11.35
N ALA A 50 -8.62 -2.61 -11.81
CA ALA A 50 -8.32 -1.95 -13.07
C ALA A 50 -6.88 -1.40 -13.11
N LYS A 51 -6.43 -0.75 -12.03
CA LYS A 51 -5.05 -0.25 -11.92
C LYS A 51 -4.03 -1.39 -11.99
N LYS A 52 -4.29 -2.53 -11.34
CA LYS A 52 -3.44 -3.72 -11.38
C LYS A 52 -3.37 -4.30 -12.80
N ARG A 53 -4.51 -4.45 -13.46
CA ARG A 53 -4.62 -4.94 -14.85
C ARG A 53 -3.85 -4.04 -15.81
N ASN A 54 -4.05 -2.73 -15.76
CA ASN A 54 -3.37 -1.77 -16.62
C ASN A 54 -1.85 -1.80 -16.42
N LYS A 55 -1.38 -1.95 -15.17
CA LYS A 55 0.05 -2.08 -14.87
C LYS A 55 0.65 -3.35 -15.44
N TYR A 56 -0.08 -4.46 -15.41
CA TYR A 56 0.34 -5.74 -15.99
C TYR A 56 0.43 -5.64 -17.51
N ASN A 57 -0.62 -5.15 -18.17
CA ASN A 57 -0.64 -5.00 -19.63
C ASN A 57 0.47 -4.07 -20.14
N LYS A 58 0.75 -2.96 -19.43
CA LYS A 58 1.85 -2.05 -19.78
C LYS A 58 3.24 -2.71 -19.71
N ARG A 59 3.43 -3.73 -18.87
CA ARG A 59 4.69 -4.47 -18.78
C ARG A 59 4.86 -5.48 -19.90
N ASN A 60 3.76 -6.08 -20.37
CA ASN A 60 3.80 -7.08 -21.44
C ASN A 60 3.88 -6.45 -22.84
N ASN A 61 3.44 -5.20 -23.00
CA ASN A 61 3.54 -4.45 -24.24
C ASN A 61 4.88 -3.70 -24.40
N LYS A 62 5.90 -4.07 -23.60
CA LYS A 62 7.22 -3.45 -23.56
C LYS A 62 8.27 -4.53 -23.74
#